data_AF-A0A7G9T634-F1
#
_entry.id   AF-A0A7G9T634-F1
#
_cell.length_a   1.000
_cell.length_b   1.000
_cell.length_c   1.000
_cell.angle_alpha   90.00
_cell.angle_beta   90.00
_cell.angle_gamma   90.00
#
_symmetry.space_group_name_H-M   'P 1'
#
loop_
_entity.id
_entity.type
_entity.pdbx_description
1 polymer ?
#
loop_
_entity_poly.entity_id
_entity_poly.type
_entity_poly.pdbx_seq_one_letter_code
_entity_poly.pdbx_strand_id
1 'polypeptide(L)'
;MANHGMIVGLDVGTNTVKVLVADVRDKQVNVIAVGRAVSHGVKRGVVVDIDAAANDIRMALAQVTEQTNQEVKEVIASIPATAIQMRAVNGTVAVHDSQHISYADVAAAVQASISQLTLKDQTVVDLTPQEFIVDNFAGVTDPNDMVGTHLTMRGIAYVGPHQLTDNLRAAIERAGLRLRDMVLAPLAASQTIVSDAEQEFGTIMLDMGAGQTTAAIVHNHQMKFIATFSAGGSNITKDISTVFNISHQDAERLKLDAGLAAPQFANNSNQLTIQPVGQSDMRITESELAEVIGARVHQILTKLGQRIDTVSGFQLPGGLVVSGGSAALRHTQDVLKSTYGVNVKLYMPNEIGLRHPAYVGAWSIVNYAARQTQVALVVKQALYGLPISFMTNGSQNLRQGNHRPQTVKKQNTPQNFEEPARESEPVRNRMSFGQRVNTWFKELFN
;
A
#
# COMPACT_ATOMS: atom_id res chain seq x y z
N MET A 1 -29.42 -18.35 -7.29
CA MET A 1 -28.02 -18.65 -6.85
C MET A 1 -27.26 -17.35 -7.00
N ALA A 2 -26.68 -16.83 -5.91
CA ALA A 2 -26.13 -15.48 -5.83
C ALA A 2 -25.01 -15.26 -6.87
N ASN A 3 -24.98 -14.07 -7.47
CA ASN A 3 -23.99 -13.71 -8.49
C ASN A 3 -22.61 -13.49 -7.86
N HIS A 4 -21.59 -14.01 -8.56
CA HIS A 4 -20.19 -14.07 -8.16
C HIS A 4 -19.47 -12.84 -8.70
N GLY A 5 -18.70 -12.16 -7.85
CA GLY A 5 -17.83 -11.07 -8.26
C GLY A 5 -16.38 -11.40 -7.94
N MET A 6 -15.61 -11.86 -8.92
CA MET A 6 -14.16 -11.96 -8.77
C MET A 6 -13.58 -10.55 -8.68
N ILE A 7 -12.88 -10.25 -7.59
CA ILE A 7 -12.15 -9.01 -7.40
C ILE A 7 -10.67 -9.33 -7.38
N VAL A 8 -9.90 -8.56 -8.14
CA VAL A 8 -8.44 -8.65 -8.16
C VAL A 8 -7.84 -7.35 -7.66
N GLY A 9 -7.22 -7.39 -6.49
CA GLY A 9 -6.46 -6.29 -5.92
C GLY A 9 -4.99 -6.37 -6.31
N LEU A 10 -4.42 -5.24 -6.71
CA LEU A 10 -3.02 -5.09 -7.09
C LEU A 10 -2.34 -4.04 -6.21
N ASP A 11 -1.41 -4.47 -5.36
CA ASP A 11 -0.55 -3.62 -4.55
C ASP A 11 0.86 -3.58 -5.16
N VAL A 12 1.22 -2.44 -5.76
CA VAL A 12 2.52 -2.20 -6.42
C VAL A 12 3.46 -1.50 -5.43
N GLY A 13 4.02 -2.27 -4.50
CA GLY A 13 4.89 -1.76 -3.43
C GLY A 13 6.38 -1.70 -3.81
N THR A 14 7.17 -0.89 -3.09
CA THR A 14 8.62 -0.72 -3.33
C THR A 14 9.45 -1.99 -3.20
N ASN A 15 9.06 -2.92 -2.33
CA ASN A 15 9.79 -4.17 -2.15
C ASN A 15 9.11 -5.34 -2.88
N THR A 16 7.78 -5.34 -2.94
CA THR A 16 7.01 -6.43 -3.53
C THR A 16 5.76 -5.91 -4.23
N VAL A 17 5.51 -6.45 -5.42
CA VAL A 17 4.21 -6.41 -6.09
C VAL A 17 3.39 -7.59 -5.60
N LYS A 18 2.13 -7.35 -5.21
CA LYS A 18 1.22 -8.38 -4.71
C LYS A 18 -0.10 -8.32 -5.47
N VAL A 19 -0.56 -9.49 -5.91
CA VAL A 19 -1.88 -9.68 -6.52
C VAL A 19 -2.69 -10.55 -5.59
N LEU A 20 -3.91 -10.10 -5.26
CA LEU A 20 -4.86 -10.86 -4.46
C LEU A 20 -6.14 -11.07 -5.27
N VAL A 21 -6.51 -12.32 -5.49
CA VAL A 21 -7.79 -12.68 -6.11
C VAL A 21 -8.74 -13.18 -5.03
N ALA A 22 -9.94 -12.62 -5.00
CA ALA A 22 -10.99 -13.04 -4.09
C ALA A 22 -12.34 -13.20 -4.79
N ASP A 23 -13.12 -14.15 -4.31
CA ASP A 23 -14.54 -14.28 -4.62
C ASP A 23 -15.34 -13.51 -3.58
N VAL A 24 -16.19 -12.61 -4.03
CA VAL A 24 -17.04 -11.81 -3.15
C VAL A 24 -18.49 -12.27 -3.26
N ARG A 25 -19.06 -12.69 -2.14
CA ARG A 25 -20.47 -13.10 -2.01
C ARG A 25 -21.06 -12.46 -0.77
N ASP A 26 -22.20 -11.79 -0.90
CA ASP A 26 -22.91 -11.16 0.22
C ASP A 26 -22.00 -10.27 1.10
N LYS A 27 -21.10 -9.51 0.46
CA LYS A 27 -20.05 -8.66 1.08
C LYS A 27 -18.99 -9.42 1.89
N GLN A 28 -19.00 -10.75 1.86
CA GLN A 28 -17.93 -11.58 2.39
C GLN A 28 -16.88 -11.81 1.31
N VAL A 29 -15.62 -11.58 1.69
CA VAL A 29 -14.46 -11.70 0.80
C VAL A 29 -13.77 -13.03 1.09
N ASN A 30 -13.75 -13.93 0.11
CA ASN A 30 -13.06 -15.22 0.21
C ASN A 30 -11.83 -15.21 -0.69
N VAL A 31 -10.65 -15.35 -0.10
CA VAL A 31 -9.39 -15.40 -0.85
C VAL A 31 -9.33 -16.67 -1.69
N ILE A 32 -9.07 -16.52 -2.99
CA ILE A 32 -8.89 -17.64 -3.93
C ILE A 32 -7.41 -17.89 -4.17
N ALA A 33 -6.65 -16.84 -4.48
CA ALA A 33 -5.25 -16.95 -4.87
C ALA A 33 -4.47 -15.69 -4.53
N VAL A 34 -3.16 -15.87 -4.33
CA VAL A 34 -2.23 -14.80 -3.99
C VAL A 34 -0.97 -14.96 -4.83
N GLY A 35 -0.58 -13.90 -5.53
CA GLY A 35 0.69 -13.83 -6.25
C GLY A 35 1.59 -12.75 -5.70
N ARG A 36 2.89 -12.99 -5.69
CA ARG A 36 3.89 -11.97 -5.31
C ARG A 36 5.14 -12.02 -6.17
N ALA A 37 5.70 -10.86 -6.44
CA ALA A 37 7.01 -10.70 -7.06
C ALA A 37 7.85 -9.66 -6.32
N VAL A 38 9.18 -9.80 -6.37
CA VAL A 38 10.09 -8.74 -5.93
C VAL A 38 9.91 -7.55 -6.87
N SER A 39 9.86 -6.34 -6.32
CA SER A 39 9.73 -5.13 -7.12
C SER A 39 11.10 -4.53 -7.49
N HIS A 40 11.26 -4.20 -8.76
CA HIS A 40 12.43 -3.57 -9.34
C HIS A 40 12.11 -2.18 -9.91
N GLY A 41 10.86 -1.94 -10.32
CA GLY A 41 10.45 -0.69 -10.97
C GLY A 41 9.89 0.40 -10.04
N VAL A 42 9.84 0.16 -8.73
CA VAL A 42 9.15 1.04 -7.76
C VAL A 42 10.11 1.59 -6.73
N LYS A 43 10.07 2.91 -6.50
CA LYS A 43 10.86 3.58 -5.47
C LYS A 43 9.97 4.48 -4.62
N ARG A 44 9.99 4.27 -3.30
CA ARG A 44 9.22 5.07 -2.33
C ARG A 44 7.72 5.16 -2.69
N GLY A 45 7.16 4.03 -3.10
CA GLY A 45 5.77 3.88 -3.54
C GLY A 45 5.49 4.32 -4.98
N VAL A 46 6.41 5.03 -5.65
CA VAL A 46 6.18 5.56 -6.99
C VAL A 46 6.83 4.67 -8.04
N VAL A 47 6.10 4.37 -9.12
CA VAL A 47 6.66 3.67 -10.29
C VAL A 47 7.64 4.62 -10.99
N VAL A 48 8.91 4.25 -10.99
CA VAL A 48 10.02 5.01 -11.61
C VAL A 48 10.52 4.35 -12.88
N ASP A 49 10.27 3.05 -13.05
CA ASP A 49 10.51 2.28 -14.27
C ASP A 49 9.27 1.44 -14.59
N ILE A 50 8.58 1.83 -15.67
CA ILE A 50 7.30 1.27 -16.10
C ILE A 50 7.48 -0.18 -16.59
N ASP A 51 8.55 -0.46 -17.34
CA ASP A 51 8.76 -1.78 -17.93
C ASP A 51 9.18 -2.80 -16.88
N ALA A 52 10.05 -2.41 -15.93
CA ALA A 52 10.38 -3.23 -14.79
C ALA A 52 9.14 -3.52 -13.93
N ALA A 53 8.34 -2.50 -13.61
CA ALA A 53 7.10 -2.69 -12.83
C ALA A 53 6.09 -3.59 -13.57
N ALA A 54 5.92 -3.41 -14.89
CA ALA A 54 5.06 -4.27 -15.70
C ALA A 54 5.53 -5.74 -15.70
N ASN A 55 6.85 -5.98 -15.73
CA ASN A 55 7.40 -7.31 -15.60
C ASN A 55 7.13 -7.93 -14.21
N ASP A 56 7.34 -7.18 -13.13
CA ASP A 56 7.07 -7.63 -11.77
C ASP A 56 5.57 -7.97 -11.58
N ILE A 57 4.67 -7.17 -12.17
CA ILE A 57 3.22 -7.45 -12.19
C ILE A 57 2.94 -8.77 -12.90
N ARG A 58 3.51 -9.00 -14.09
CA ARG A 58 3.35 -10.28 -14.82
C ARG A 58 3.87 -11.48 -14.02
N MET A 59 4.98 -11.33 -13.30
CA MET A 59 5.52 -12.38 -12.44
C MET A 59 4.57 -12.71 -11.27
N ALA A 60 3.96 -11.70 -10.64
CA ALA A 60 2.98 -11.92 -9.59
C ALA A 60 1.70 -12.59 -10.16
N LEU A 61 1.24 -12.16 -11.34
CA LEU A 61 0.09 -12.76 -12.02
C LEU A 61 0.34 -14.22 -12.42
N ALA A 62 1.55 -14.59 -12.85
CA ALA A 62 1.86 -15.96 -13.21
C ALA A 62 1.58 -16.95 -12.06
N GLN A 63 1.90 -16.57 -10.82
CA GLN A 63 1.59 -17.39 -9.63
C GLN A 63 0.08 -17.51 -9.39
N VAL A 64 -0.70 -16.46 -9.68
CA VAL A 64 -2.16 -16.49 -9.58
C VAL A 64 -2.77 -17.39 -10.65
N THR A 65 -2.30 -17.28 -11.90
CA THR A 65 -2.76 -18.12 -13.01
C THR A 65 -2.45 -19.59 -12.74
N GLU A 66 -1.29 -19.91 -12.17
CA GLU A 66 -0.93 -21.26 -11.76
C GLU A 66 -1.87 -21.82 -10.66
N GLN A 67 -2.25 -20.99 -9.68
CA GLN A 67 -3.16 -21.39 -8.60
C GLN A 67 -4.61 -21.56 -9.06
N THR A 68 -5.06 -20.81 -10.05
CA THR A 68 -6.48 -20.71 -10.42
C THR A 68 -6.83 -21.34 -11.77
N ASN A 69 -5.84 -21.54 -12.65
CA ASN A 69 -6.04 -21.80 -14.08
C ASN A 69 -6.95 -20.77 -14.79
N GLN A 70 -7.01 -19.54 -14.26
CA GLN A 70 -7.81 -18.45 -14.82
C GLN A 70 -6.94 -17.27 -15.20
N GLU A 71 -7.27 -16.65 -16.33
CA GLU A 71 -6.61 -15.44 -16.79
C GLU A 71 -7.24 -14.21 -16.11
N VAL A 72 -6.39 -13.44 -15.43
CA VAL A 72 -6.76 -12.13 -14.87
C VAL A 72 -6.65 -11.09 -15.97
N LYS A 73 -7.74 -10.35 -16.23
CA LYS A 73 -7.77 -9.28 -17.24
C LYS A 73 -7.89 -7.89 -16.64
N GLU A 74 -8.40 -7.79 -15.42
CA GLU A 74 -8.77 -6.52 -14.80
C GLU A 74 -8.35 -6.48 -13.35
N VAL A 75 -7.85 -5.32 -12.91
CA VAL A 75 -7.38 -5.12 -11.54
C VAL A 75 -7.88 -3.81 -10.97
N ILE A 76 -8.00 -3.77 -9.65
CA ILE A 76 -8.03 -2.53 -8.87
C ILE A 76 -6.65 -2.35 -8.26
N ALA A 77 -6.09 -1.15 -8.39
CA ALA A 77 -4.79 -0.85 -7.83
C ALA A 77 -4.86 0.14 -6.66
N SER A 78 -3.95 0.02 -5.70
CA SER A 78 -3.77 1.06 -4.68
C SER A 78 -2.80 2.13 -5.14
N ILE A 79 -3.07 3.38 -4.79
CA ILE A 79 -2.16 4.52 -4.95
C ILE A 79 -1.53 4.83 -3.59
N PRO A 80 -0.19 5.02 -3.50
CA PRO A 80 0.45 5.39 -2.24
C PRO A 80 0.08 6.82 -1.81
N ALA A 81 0.23 7.10 -0.51
CA ALA A 81 0.00 8.43 0.06
C ALA A 81 1.14 9.44 -0.17
N THR A 82 2.05 9.18 -1.11
CA THR A 82 3.24 9.99 -1.36
C THR A 82 2.86 11.41 -1.79
N ALA A 83 3.21 12.42 -0.98
CA ALA A 83 2.94 13.83 -1.27
C ALA A 83 1.45 14.17 -1.51
N ILE A 84 0.53 13.42 -0.90
CA ILE A 84 -0.90 13.69 -0.96
C ILE A 84 -1.28 14.85 -0.04
N GLN A 85 -2.13 15.74 -0.55
CA GLN A 85 -2.75 16.85 0.15
C GLN A 85 -4.25 16.65 0.20
N MET A 86 -4.87 16.99 1.33
CA MET A 86 -6.32 16.94 1.49
C MET A 86 -6.91 18.33 1.27
N ARG A 87 -7.93 18.44 0.42
CA ARG A 87 -8.61 19.69 0.06
C ARG A 87 -10.12 19.51 0.21
N ALA A 88 -10.75 20.37 1.02
CA ALA A 88 -12.21 20.44 1.03
C ALA A 88 -12.69 21.00 -0.31
N VAL A 89 -13.66 20.32 -0.91
CA VAL A 89 -14.26 20.70 -2.19
C VAL A 89 -15.78 20.68 -2.08
N ASN A 90 -16.42 21.54 -2.86
CA ASN A 90 -17.85 21.51 -3.04
C ASN A 90 -18.18 21.83 -4.49
N GLY A 91 -19.21 21.21 -5.06
CA GLY A 91 -19.66 21.45 -6.43
C GLY A 91 -21.16 21.39 -6.51
N THR A 92 -21.76 22.36 -7.18
CA THR A 92 -23.23 22.47 -7.33
C THR A 92 -23.61 22.42 -8.79
N VAL A 93 -24.66 21.66 -9.11
CA VAL A 93 -25.24 21.56 -10.45
C VAL A 93 -26.75 21.72 -10.39
N ALA A 94 -27.33 22.25 -11.45
CA ALA A 94 -28.78 22.20 -11.67
C ALA A 94 -29.16 20.84 -12.25
N VAL A 95 -30.22 20.23 -11.72
CA VAL A 95 -30.75 18.94 -12.17
C VAL A 95 -31.66 19.18 -13.37
N HIS A 96 -31.38 18.52 -14.48
CA HIS A 96 -32.20 18.65 -15.69
C HIS A 96 -33.57 17.98 -15.46
N ASP A 97 -34.63 18.58 -15.99
CA ASP A 97 -36.03 18.12 -15.90
C ASP A 97 -36.72 18.14 -14.51
N SER A 98 -36.06 18.60 -13.44
CA SER A 98 -36.66 18.86 -12.10
C SER A 98 -37.50 17.72 -11.48
N GLN A 99 -37.33 16.48 -11.96
CA GLN A 99 -38.12 15.34 -11.50
C GLN A 99 -37.31 14.39 -10.62
N HIS A 100 -36.14 13.94 -11.08
CA HIS A 100 -35.31 13.01 -10.29
C HIS A 100 -33.82 13.25 -10.54
N ILE A 101 -33.05 13.26 -9.46
CA ILE A 101 -31.59 13.27 -9.50
C ILE A 101 -31.11 11.91 -10.00
N SER A 102 -30.28 11.94 -11.02
CA SER A 102 -29.62 10.77 -11.58
C SER A 102 -28.16 10.68 -11.17
N TYR A 103 -27.53 9.52 -11.36
CA TYR A 103 -26.08 9.41 -11.24
C TYR A 103 -25.30 10.29 -12.24
N ALA A 104 -25.90 10.73 -13.35
CA ALA A 104 -25.26 11.70 -14.23
C ALA A 104 -25.14 13.08 -13.55
N ASP A 105 -26.14 13.49 -12.77
CA ASP A 105 -26.09 14.71 -11.96
C ASP A 105 -25.07 14.58 -10.83
N VAL A 106 -24.96 13.41 -10.19
CA VAL A 106 -23.92 13.12 -9.20
C VAL A 106 -22.52 13.27 -9.82
N ALA A 107 -22.29 12.66 -10.99
CA ALA A 107 -21.03 12.79 -11.71
C ALA A 107 -20.73 14.25 -12.08
N ALA A 108 -21.74 15.01 -12.51
CA ALA A 108 -21.60 16.42 -12.83
C ALA A 108 -21.25 17.26 -11.58
N ALA A 109 -21.88 17.00 -10.44
CA ALA A 109 -21.56 17.65 -9.17
C ALA A 109 -20.11 17.37 -8.72
N VAL A 110 -19.63 16.13 -8.91
CA VAL A 110 -18.24 15.75 -8.66
C VAL A 110 -17.31 16.53 -9.59
N GLN A 111 -17.58 16.58 -10.89
CA GLN A 111 -16.79 17.38 -11.84
C GLN A 111 -16.75 18.87 -11.46
N ALA A 112 -17.91 19.46 -11.17
CA ALA A 112 -18.01 20.85 -10.75
C ALA A 112 -17.19 21.15 -9.48
N SER A 113 -17.07 20.18 -8.57
CA SER A 113 -16.28 20.34 -7.35
C SER A 113 -14.77 20.36 -7.60
N ILE A 114 -14.28 19.56 -8.56
CA ILE A 114 -12.85 19.46 -8.85
C ILE A 114 -12.38 20.56 -9.82
N SER A 115 -13.26 21.06 -10.71
CA SER A 115 -12.93 22.15 -11.64
C SER A 115 -12.59 23.47 -10.94
N GLN A 116 -12.98 23.63 -9.67
CA GLN A 116 -12.64 24.80 -8.86
C GLN A 116 -11.21 24.76 -8.30
N LEU A 117 -10.55 23.60 -8.36
CA LEU A 117 -9.19 23.44 -7.85
C LEU A 117 -8.17 23.98 -8.86
N THR A 118 -7.33 24.90 -8.41
CA THR A 118 -6.13 25.31 -9.16
C THR A 118 -5.01 24.32 -8.89
N LEU A 119 -4.79 23.38 -9.82
CA LEU A 119 -3.76 22.36 -9.70
C LEU A 119 -2.64 22.61 -10.71
N LYS A 120 -1.42 22.89 -10.22
CA LYS A 120 -0.22 22.96 -11.05
C LYS A 120 0.58 21.68 -10.86
N ASP A 121 0.81 20.93 -11.94
CA ASP A 121 1.55 19.65 -11.93
C ASP A 121 0.99 18.62 -10.93
N GLN A 122 -0.30 18.73 -10.58
CA GLN A 122 -1.00 17.88 -9.65
C GLN A 122 -2.40 17.51 -10.17
N THR A 123 -2.91 16.36 -9.74
CA THR A 123 -4.25 15.89 -10.04
C THR A 123 -5.00 15.52 -8.78
N VAL A 124 -6.32 15.46 -8.89
CA VAL A 124 -7.16 14.77 -7.90
C VAL A 124 -6.92 13.26 -8.07
N VAL A 125 -6.18 12.71 -7.11
CA VAL A 125 -5.81 11.30 -7.03
C VAL A 125 -6.97 10.46 -6.51
N ASP A 126 -7.78 10.99 -5.59
CA ASP A 126 -8.98 10.32 -5.08
C ASP A 126 -9.97 11.38 -4.55
N LEU A 127 -11.24 11.03 -4.34
CA LEU A 127 -12.24 11.92 -3.75
C LEU A 127 -13.21 11.13 -2.88
N THR A 128 -13.47 11.62 -1.68
CA THR A 128 -14.48 11.07 -0.77
C THR A 128 -15.59 12.10 -0.57
N PRO A 129 -16.80 11.85 -1.11
CA PRO A 129 -17.98 12.64 -0.73
C PRO A 129 -18.26 12.46 0.77
N GLN A 130 -18.53 13.56 1.45
CA GLN A 130 -18.94 13.56 2.85
C GLN A 130 -20.46 13.67 2.96
N GLU A 131 -21.06 14.50 2.11
CA GLU A 131 -22.50 14.67 2.02
C GLU A 131 -22.91 15.15 0.63
N PHE A 132 -24.16 14.87 0.29
CA PHE A 132 -24.91 15.55 -0.75
C PHE A 132 -25.97 16.43 -0.10
N ILE A 133 -26.28 17.53 -0.79
CA ILE A 133 -27.32 18.46 -0.40
C ILE A 133 -28.25 18.58 -1.61
N VAL A 134 -29.52 18.23 -1.40
CA VAL A 134 -30.58 18.35 -2.42
C VAL A 134 -31.41 19.57 -2.06
N ASP A 135 -31.33 20.61 -2.89
CA ASP A 135 -31.84 21.95 -2.60
C ASP A 135 -31.35 22.48 -1.23
N ASN A 136 -32.17 22.35 -0.17
CA ASN A 136 -31.83 22.76 1.20
C ASN A 136 -31.71 21.59 2.19
N PHE A 137 -31.84 20.34 1.71
CA PHE A 137 -31.77 19.13 2.54
C PHE A 137 -30.36 18.56 2.53
N ALA A 138 -29.61 18.80 3.61
CA ALA A 138 -28.24 18.32 3.81
C ALA A 138 -28.18 16.92 4.42
N GLY A 139 -26.97 16.33 4.46
CA GLY A 139 -26.75 15.01 5.05
C GLY A 139 -27.19 13.82 4.18
N VAL A 140 -27.44 14.02 2.89
CA VAL A 140 -27.83 12.94 1.98
C VAL A 140 -26.59 12.12 1.61
N THR A 141 -26.65 10.79 1.75
CA THR A 141 -25.54 9.90 1.36
C THR A 141 -25.64 9.43 -0.09
N ASP A 142 -26.84 9.07 -0.54
CA ASP A 142 -27.14 8.74 -1.94
C ASP A 142 -28.31 9.61 -2.40
N PRO A 143 -28.06 10.60 -3.28
CA PRO A 143 -29.10 11.49 -3.78
C PRO A 143 -29.86 10.91 -4.98
N ASN A 144 -29.47 9.75 -5.51
CA ASN A 144 -30.14 9.17 -6.67
C ASN A 144 -31.63 8.90 -6.39
N ASP A 145 -32.47 9.15 -7.38
CA ASP A 145 -33.94 9.09 -7.34
C ASP A 145 -34.62 10.12 -6.41
N MET A 146 -33.87 10.96 -5.69
CA MET A 146 -34.45 12.09 -4.95
C MET A 146 -34.96 13.16 -5.91
N VAL A 147 -36.04 13.83 -5.52
CA VAL A 147 -36.60 14.97 -6.27
C VAL A 147 -35.90 16.24 -5.79
N GLY A 148 -35.38 17.04 -6.72
CA GLY A 148 -34.76 18.32 -6.41
C GLY A 148 -34.35 19.09 -7.66
N THR A 149 -34.07 20.37 -7.47
CA THR A 149 -33.66 21.28 -8.57
C THR A 149 -32.16 21.52 -8.59
N HIS A 150 -31.52 21.51 -7.42
CA HIS A 150 -30.09 21.69 -7.25
C HIS A 150 -29.49 20.54 -6.45
N LEU A 151 -28.36 20.04 -6.93
CA LEU A 151 -27.55 19.05 -6.24
C LEU A 151 -26.19 19.64 -5.93
N THR A 152 -25.83 19.68 -4.64
CA THR A 152 -24.48 20.02 -4.19
C THR A 152 -23.80 18.78 -3.61
N MET A 153 -22.57 18.52 -4.03
CA MET A 153 -21.68 17.56 -3.37
C MET A 153 -20.68 18.33 -2.52
N ARG A 154 -20.46 17.89 -1.28
CA ARG A 154 -19.35 18.32 -0.42
C ARG A 154 -18.46 17.13 -0.08
N GLY A 155 -17.16 17.32 -0.12
CA GLY A 155 -16.24 16.24 0.14
C GLY A 155 -14.79 16.67 0.31
N ILE A 156 -13.92 15.67 0.38
CA ILE A 156 -12.47 15.84 0.43
C ILE A 156 -11.87 15.28 -0.85
N ALA A 157 -11.17 16.14 -1.58
CA ALA A 157 -10.30 15.75 -2.68
C ALA A 157 -8.89 15.48 -2.14
N TYR A 158 -8.30 14.36 -2.59
CA TYR A 158 -6.92 13.99 -2.32
C TYR A 158 -6.09 14.35 -3.54
N VAL A 159 -5.22 15.33 -3.39
CA VAL A 159 -4.46 15.94 -4.49
C VAL A 159 -3.01 15.52 -4.40
N GLY A 160 -2.42 15.12 -5.53
CA GLY A 160 -1.02 14.69 -5.59
C GLY A 160 -0.42 14.78 -6.98
N PRO A 161 0.88 14.45 -7.14
CA PRO A 161 1.54 14.47 -8.45
C PRO A 161 0.88 13.51 -9.45
N HIS A 162 0.69 13.95 -10.71
CA HIS A 162 0.10 13.12 -11.77
C HIS A 162 0.84 11.79 -12.00
N GLN A 163 2.16 11.78 -11.76
CA GLN A 163 3.00 10.60 -11.96
C GLN A 163 2.57 9.41 -11.08
N LEU A 164 1.87 9.65 -9.97
CA LEU A 164 1.33 8.57 -9.13
C LEU A 164 0.30 7.71 -9.86
N THR A 165 -0.58 8.34 -10.64
CA THR A 165 -1.64 7.65 -11.38
C THR A 165 -1.15 7.20 -12.75
N ASP A 166 -0.41 8.06 -13.44
CA ASP A 166 -0.09 7.86 -14.86
C ASP A 166 0.93 6.73 -15.05
N ASN A 167 2.01 6.72 -14.26
CA ASN A 167 3.02 5.66 -14.34
C ASN A 167 2.46 4.31 -13.87
N LEU A 168 1.59 4.31 -12.87
CA LEU A 168 0.92 3.11 -12.39
C LEU A 168 0.00 2.53 -13.46
N ARG A 169 -0.85 3.36 -14.07
CA ARG A 169 -1.73 2.97 -15.17
C ARG A 169 -0.93 2.40 -16.33
N ALA A 170 0.14 3.10 -16.75
CA ALA A 170 1.00 2.66 -17.84
C ALA A 170 1.65 1.29 -17.55
N ALA A 171 2.12 1.05 -16.32
CA ALA A 171 2.70 -0.24 -15.94
C ALA A 171 1.67 -1.38 -15.95
N ILE A 172 0.43 -1.11 -15.51
CA ILE A 172 -0.68 -2.07 -15.53
C ILE A 172 -1.08 -2.42 -16.97
N GLU A 173 -1.25 -1.42 -17.83
CA GLU A 173 -1.58 -1.61 -19.25
C GLU A 173 -0.45 -2.35 -19.99
N ARG A 174 0.82 -2.00 -19.71
CA ARG A 174 2.00 -2.68 -20.26
C ARG A 174 2.11 -4.13 -19.80
N ALA A 175 1.58 -4.47 -18.63
CA ALA A 175 1.49 -5.84 -18.14
C ALA A 175 0.36 -6.65 -18.83
N GLY A 176 -0.44 -6.04 -19.70
CA GLY A 176 -1.56 -6.67 -20.39
C GLY A 176 -2.88 -6.65 -19.60
N LEU A 177 -2.98 -5.82 -18.58
CA LEU A 177 -4.16 -5.70 -17.73
C LEU A 177 -4.95 -4.41 -18.03
N ARG A 178 -6.26 -4.46 -17.78
CA ARG A 178 -7.12 -3.27 -17.71
C ARG A 178 -7.21 -2.77 -16.27
N LEU A 179 -6.99 -1.48 -16.08
CA LEU A 179 -7.25 -0.83 -14.80
C LEU A 179 -8.76 -0.61 -14.65
N ARG A 180 -9.39 -1.24 -13.65
CA ARG A 180 -10.81 -1.09 -13.33
C ARG A 180 -11.08 0.11 -12.42
N ASP A 181 -10.25 0.27 -11.40
CA ASP A 181 -10.37 1.33 -10.41
C ASP A 181 -9.01 1.55 -9.71
N MET A 182 -8.86 2.72 -9.09
CA MET A 182 -7.76 3.03 -8.19
C MET A 182 -8.28 3.56 -6.86
N VAL A 183 -7.60 3.20 -5.78
CA VAL A 183 -7.94 3.68 -4.43
C VAL A 183 -6.69 4.15 -3.71
N LEU A 184 -6.80 5.29 -3.01
CA LEU A 184 -5.72 5.72 -2.13
C LEU A 184 -5.54 4.71 -0.98
N ALA A 185 -4.33 4.18 -0.81
CA ALA A 185 -4.02 3.10 0.12
C ALA A 185 -4.55 3.31 1.56
N PRO A 186 -4.34 4.48 2.22
CA PRO A 186 -4.91 4.74 3.54
C PRO A 186 -6.45 4.75 3.56
N LEU A 187 -7.15 5.13 2.47
CA LEU A 187 -8.61 5.06 2.42
C LEU A 187 -9.08 3.61 2.43
N ALA A 188 -8.50 2.76 1.59
CA ALA A 188 -8.80 1.34 1.56
C ALA A 188 -8.50 0.68 2.92
N ALA A 189 -7.34 0.99 3.51
CA ALA A 189 -6.94 0.47 4.80
C ALA A 189 -7.89 0.89 5.92
N SER A 190 -8.39 2.13 5.89
CA SER A 190 -9.29 2.62 6.94
C SER A 190 -10.60 1.84 6.99
N GLN A 191 -11.10 1.36 5.86
CA GLN A 191 -12.33 0.57 5.83
C GLN A 191 -12.10 -0.90 6.22
N THR A 192 -10.84 -1.30 6.43
CA THR A 192 -10.44 -2.70 6.57
C THR A 192 -9.81 -3.02 7.92
N ILE A 193 -8.88 -2.18 8.40
CA ILE A 193 -8.00 -2.54 9.52
C ILE A 193 -8.44 -1.97 10.88
N VAL A 194 -9.32 -0.97 10.85
CA VAL A 194 -9.86 -0.31 12.05
C VAL A 194 -11.32 -0.70 12.23
N SER A 195 -11.73 -0.82 13.48
CA SER A 195 -13.11 -1.07 13.89
C SER A 195 -13.98 0.17 13.77
N ASP A 196 -15.29 -0.04 13.85
CA ASP A 196 -16.29 1.03 13.83
C ASP A 196 -16.08 2.04 14.97
N ALA A 197 -15.79 1.57 16.19
CA ALA A 197 -15.48 2.43 17.33
C ALA A 197 -14.17 3.21 17.14
N GLU A 198 -13.12 2.58 16.58
CA GLU A 198 -11.86 3.27 16.27
C GLU A 198 -12.07 4.35 15.17
N GLN A 199 -12.96 4.11 14.21
CA GLN A 199 -13.36 5.09 13.19
C GLN A 199 -14.16 6.26 13.76
N GLU A 200 -15.07 5.99 14.69
CA GLU A 200 -15.92 7.00 15.32
C GLU A 200 -15.12 7.87 16.30
N PHE A 201 -14.50 7.27 17.32
CA PHE A 201 -13.77 8.00 18.37
C PHE A 201 -12.37 8.45 17.96
N GLY A 202 -11.86 7.89 16.87
CA GLY A 202 -10.65 8.28 16.21
C GLY A 202 -9.43 7.44 16.58
N THR A 203 -8.62 7.14 15.56
CA THR A 203 -7.42 6.30 15.67
C THR A 203 -6.36 6.73 14.69
N ILE A 204 -5.10 6.48 15.04
CA ILE A 204 -3.97 6.55 14.12
C ILE A 204 -3.85 5.20 13.40
N MET A 205 -3.64 5.24 12.10
CA MET A 205 -3.20 4.11 11.29
C MET A 205 -1.77 4.35 10.84
N LEU A 206 -0.88 3.40 11.11
CA LEU A 206 0.53 3.49 10.74
C LEU A 206 0.93 2.31 9.84
N ASP A 207 1.17 2.58 8.56
CA ASP A 207 1.68 1.59 7.62
C ASP A 207 3.20 1.72 7.45
N MET A 208 3.95 0.76 8.01
CA MET A 208 5.40 0.69 7.93
C MET A 208 5.84 -0.14 6.72
N GLY A 209 5.84 0.49 5.55
CA GLY A 209 6.27 -0.10 4.29
C GLY A 209 7.78 -0.22 4.13
N ALA A 210 8.21 -0.62 2.92
CA ALA A 210 9.64 -0.77 2.60
C ALA A 210 10.31 0.55 2.20
N GLY A 211 9.71 1.30 1.28
CA GLY A 211 10.26 2.57 0.79
C GLY A 211 9.78 3.80 1.56
N GLN A 212 8.64 3.71 2.24
CA GLN A 212 8.03 4.80 2.99
C GLN A 212 7.24 4.24 4.18
N THR A 213 6.98 5.11 5.15
CA THR A 213 6.05 4.88 6.25
C THR A 213 4.95 5.93 6.18
N THR A 214 3.68 5.50 6.30
CA THR A 214 2.50 6.36 6.17
C THR A 214 1.74 6.38 7.49
N ALA A 215 1.43 7.58 7.99
CA ALA A 215 0.48 7.78 9.06
C ALA A 215 -0.80 8.39 8.50
N ALA A 216 -1.95 7.84 8.88
CA ALA A 216 -3.26 8.43 8.62
C ALA A 216 -4.06 8.50 9.92
N ILE A 217 -4.97 9.46 10.02
CA ILE A 217 -5.91 9.55 11.14
C ILE A 217 -7.31 9.53 10.59
N VAL A 218 -8.14 8.68 11.18
CA VAL A 218 -9.58 8.69 10.98
C VAL A 218 -10.27 9.11 12.28
N HIS A 219 -11.40 9.82 12.15
CA HIS A 219 -12.26 10.26 13.25
C HIS A 219 -13.64 10.64 12.67
N ASN A 220 -14.73 10.30 13.35
CA ASN A 220 -16.10 10.41 12.85
C ASN A 220 -16.27 9.80 11.45
N HIS A 221 -15.73 8.60 11.24
CA HIS A 221 -15.73 7.88 9.96
C HIS A 221 -15.10 8.64 8.77
N GLN A 222 -14.30 9.67 9.05
CA GLN A 222 -13.66 10.49 8.03
C GLN A 222 -12.15 10.50 8.19
N MET A 223 -11.43 10.44 7.08
CA MET A 223 -10.01 10.74 7.07
C MET A 223 -9.79 12.21 7.43
N LYS A 224 -9.01 12.46 8.48
CA LYS A 224 -8.70 13.81 8.97
C LYS A 224 -7.27 14.23 8.68
N PHE A 225 -6.38 13.26 8.50
CA PHE A 225 -4.95 13.53 8.33
C PHE A 225 -4.27 12.42 7.55
N ILE A 226 -3.30 12.81 6.72
CA ILE A 226 -2.36 11.91 6.05
C ILE A 226 -0.97 12.55 6.10
N ALA A 227 0.02 11.77 6.51
CA ALA A 227 1.42 12.12 6.45
C ALA A 227 2.25 10.92 6.02
N THR A 228 3.30 11.17 5.25
CA THR A 228 4.29 10.17 4.90
C THR A 228 5.69 10.63 5.29
N PHE A 229 6.55 9.66 5.52
CA PHE A 229 7.99 9.85 5.61
C PHE A 229 8.68 8.88 4.64
N SER A 230 9.61 9.40 3.85
CA SER A 230 10.26 8.68 2.74
C SER A 230 11.35 7.69 3.20
N ALA A 231 11.06 6.94 4.27
CA ALA A 231 11.90 5.86 4.75
C ALA A 231 11.07 4.71 5.33
N GLY A 232 11.56 3.49 5.16
CA GLY A 232 10.94 2.26 5.66
C GLY A 232 11.94 1.11 5.76
N GLY A 233 11.47 -0.12 5.63
CA GLY A 233 12.27 -1.34 5.78
C GLY A 233 13.46 -1.46 4.81
N SER A 234 13.40 -0.88 3.61
CA SER A 234 14.53 -0.86 2.68
C SER A 234 15.65 0.05 3.17
N ASN A 235 15.33 1.12 3.91
CA ASN A 235 16.34 1.98 4.53
C ASN A 235 17.03 1.25 5.68
N ILE A 236 16.29 0.48 6.48
CA ILE A 236 16.86 -0.38 7.52
C ILE A 236 17.88 -1.36 6.90
N THR A 237 17.50 -2.03 5.81
CA THR A 237 18.40 -2.95 5.08
C THR A 237 19.64 -2.23 4.54
N LYS A 238 19.46 -1.03 4.00
CA LYS A 238 20.57 -0.21 3.50
C LYS A 238 21.55 0.13 4.62
N ASP A 239 21.04 0.50 5.79
CA ASP A 239 21.88 0.83 6.95
C ASP A 239 22.65 -0.39 7.44
N ILE A 240 22.01 -1.55 7.56
CA ILE A 240 22.66 -2.82 7.91
C ILE A 240 23.79 -3.13 6.91
N SER A 241 23.50 -3.04 5.60
CA SER A 241 24.49 -3.27 4.55
C SER A 241 25.69 -2.32 4.67
N THR A 242 25.44 -1.03 4.91
CA THR A 242 26.49 -0.01 5.04
C THR A 242 27.31 -0.17 6.32
N VAL A 243 26.66 -0.38 7.47
CA VAL A 243 27.34 -0.51 8.77
C VAL A 243 28.15 -1.80 8.85
N PHE A 244 27.62 -2.92 8.38
CA PHE A 244 28.32 -4.20 8.44
C PHE A 244 29.14 -4.52 7.19
N ASN A 245 29.09 -3.65 6.18
CA ASN A 245 29.79 -3.81 4.90
C ASN A 245 29.47 -5.15 4.22
N ILE A 246 28.20 -5.57 4.26
CA ILE A 246 27.70 -6.82 3.65
C ILE A 246 26.81 -6.49 2.44
N SER A 247 26.55 -7.47 1.58
CA SER A 247 25.69 -7.25 0.41
C SER A 247 24.27 -6.84 0.84
N HIS A 248 23.55 -6.14 -0.03
CA HIS A 248 22.16 -5.75 0.27
C HIS A 248 21.25 -6.98 0.49
N GLN A 249 21.53 -8.08 -0.22
CA GLN A 249 20.80 -9.32 -0.07
C GLN A 249 21.06 -9.98 1.29
N ASP A 250 22.33 -10.02 1.72
CA ASP A 250 22.70 -10.56 3.04
C ASP A 250 22.16 -9.68 4.17
N ALA A 251 22.15 -8.36 3.99
CA ALA A 251 21.54 -7.44 4.93
C ALA A 251 20.03 -7.64 5.07
N GLU A 252 19.32 -7.87 3.96
CA GLU A 252 17.88 -8.16 4.01
C GLU A 252 17.62 -9.46 4.75
N ARG A 253 18.41 -10.50 4.44
CA ARG A 253 18.31 -11.80 5.11
C ARG A 253 18.59 -11.68 6.61
N LEU A 254 19.67 -10.99 6.98
CA LEU A 254 20.03 -10.75 8.38
C LEU A 254 18.92 -9.99 9.13
N LYS A 255 18.31 -8.98 8.50
CA LYS A 255 17.17 -8.25 9.05
C LYS A 255 15.95 -9.15 9.27
N LEU A 256 15.63 -10.03 8.31
CA LEU A 256 14.48 -10.93 8.42
C LEU A 256 14.70 -12.03 9.46
N ASP A 257 15.90 -12.61 9.50
CA ASP A 257 16.22 -13.74 10.38
C ASP A 257 16.45 -13.29 11.84
N ALA A 258 17.17 -12.18 12.04
CA ALA A 258 17.64 -11.76 13.36
C ALA A 258 17.25 -10.32 13.75
N GLY A 259 16.52 -9.58 12.91
CA GLY A 259 16.22 -8.18 13.16
C GLY A 259 15.28 -7.92 14.34
N LEU A 260 15.60 -6.88 15.10
CA LEU A 260 14.87 -6.46 16.29
C LEU A 260 14.83 -4.93 16.36
N ALA A 261 13.65 -4.35 16.60
CA ALA A 261 13.43 -2.91 16.55
C ALA A 261 13.84 -2.15 17.83
N ALA A 262 13.90 -2.85 18.97
CA ALA A 262 14.11 -2.29 20.31
C ALA A 262 15.41 -2.82 20.96
N PRO A 263 16.56 -2.14 20.81
CA PRO A 263 17.87 -2.62 21.26
C PRO A 263 17.91 -3.16 22.70
N GLN A 264 17.11 -2.62 23.61
CA GLN A 264 17.03 -3.06 25.01
C GLN A 264 16.56 -4.51 25.21
N PHE A 265 15.94 -5.14 24.20
CA PHE A 265 15.52 -6.54 24.24
C PHE A 265 16.50 -7.48 23.52
N ALA A 266 17.59 -6.96 22.94
CA ALA A 266 18.57 -7.78 22.24
C ALA A 266 19.43 -8.59 23.21
N ASN A 267 19.81 -9.81 22.82
CA ASN A 267 20.70 -10.64 23.62
C ASN A 267 22.17 -10.41 23.19
N ASN A 268 22.95 -9.73 24.04
CA ASN A 268 24.37 -9.47 23.78
C ASN A 268 25.23 -10.74 23.64
N SER A 269 24.81 -11.86 24.20
CA SER A 269 25.51 -13.14 24.09
C SER A 269 25.19 -13.88 22.78
N ASN A 270 24.10 -13.51 22.10
CA ASN A 270 23.72 -14.11 20.83
C ASN A 270 24.63 -13.56 19.71
N GLN A 271 25.39 -14.45 19.08
CA GLN A 271 26.37 -14.13 18.05
C GLN A 271 25.83 -14.53 16.69
N LEU A 272 25.89 -13.60 15.74
CA LEU A 272 25.46 -13.74 14.35
C LEU A 272 26.69 -13.71 13.45
N THR A 273 26.80 -14.66 12.54
CA THR A 273 27.87 -14.69 11.54
C THR A 273 27.43 -13.90 10.31
N ILE A 274 28.29 -13.01 9.85
CA ILE A 274 28.12 -12.23 8.63
C ILE A 274 29.37 -12.34 7.75
N GLN A 275 29.20 -12.10 6.45
CA GLN A 275 30.31 -12.10 5.50
C GLN A 275 30.45 -10.70 4.87
N PRO A 276 31.37 -9.86 5.35
CA PRO A 276 31.63 -8.57 4.74
C PRO A 276 32.22 -8.73 3.34
N VAL A 277 31.88 -7.81 2.45
CA VAL A 277 32.33 -7.82 1.06
C VAL A 277 33.86 -7.75 1.02
N GLY A 278 34.46 -8.74 0.37
CA GLY A 278 35.90 -8.85 0.19
C GLY A 278 36.65 -9.12 1.49
N GLN A 279 36.03 -9.80 2.46
CA GLN A 279 36.65 -10.19 3.73
C GLN A 279 36.20 -11.59 4.16
N SER A 280 36.88 -12.13 5.17
CA SER A 280 36.47 -13.35 5.87
C SER A 280 35.25 -13.10 6.77
N ASP A 281 34.57 -14.20 7.10
CA ASP A 281 33.43 -14.19 8.01
C ASP A 281 33.79 -13.52 9.33
N MET A 282 32.89 -12.65 9.80
CA MET A 282 33.02 -12.00 11.10
C MET A 282 31.76 -12.25 11.93
N ARG A 283 31.91 -12.13 13.25
CA ARG A 283 30.78 -12.23 14.17
C ARG A 283 30.37 -10.85 14.66
N ILE A 284 29.07 -10.65 14.74
CA ILE A 284 28.44 -9.51 15.41
C ILE A 284 27.47 -10.03 16.46
N THR A 285 27.17 -9.23 17.46
CA THR A 285 26.11 -9.52 18.43
C THR A 285 24.74 -9.14 17.88
N GLU A 286 23.68 -9.74 18.41
CA GLU A 286 22.31 -9.32 18.13
C GLU A 286 22.07 -7.84 18.53
N SER A 287 22.74 -7.35 19.57
CA SER A 287 22.64 -5.94 19.99
C SER A 287 23.24 -4.97 18.99
N GLU A 288 24.40 -5.30 18.40
CA GLU A 288 24.98 -4.45 17.35
C GLU A 288 24.04 -4.34 16.15
N LEU A 289 23.36 -5.43 15.75
CA LEU A 289 22.34 -5.40 14.71
C LEU A 289 21.11 -4.57 15.15
N ALA A 290 20.63 -4.78 16.37
CA ALA A 290 19.47 -4.08 16.90
C ALA A 290 19.71 -2.57 17.04
N GLU A 291 20.92 -2.13 17.39
CA GLU A 291 21.28 -0.70 17.44
C GLU A 291 21.10 -0.02 16.07
N VAL A 292 21.56 -0.66 14.99
CA VAL A 292 21.40 -0.14 13.62
C VAL A 292 19.93 -0.07 13.22
N ILE A 293 19.17 -1.13 13.49
CA ILE A 293 17.73 -1.20 13.17
C ILE A 293 16.96 -0.15 13.99
N GLY A 294 17.17 -0.14 15.31
CA GLY A 294 16.49 0.72 16.26
C GLY A 294 16.74 2.20 15.98
N ALA A 295 17.95 2.57 15.57
CA ALA A 295 18.27 3.93 15.15
C ALA A 295 17.41 4.40 13.96
N ARG A 296 17.28 3.57 12.92
CA ARG A 296 16.45 3.92 11.76
C ARG A 296 14.96 3.94 12.11
N VAL A 297 14.48 2.96 12.88
CA VAL A 297 13.09 2.92 13.35
C VAL A 297 12.78 4.17 14.16
N HIS A 298 13.64 4.53 15.13
CA HIS A 298 13.48 5.74 15.94
C HIS A 298 13.43 7.00 15.08
N GLN A 299 14.30 7.14 14.07
CA GLN A 299 14.26 8.30 13.16
C GLN A 299 12.93 8.39 12.40
N ILE A 300 12.42 7.27 11.87
CA ILE A 300 11.13 7.21 11.17
C ILE A 300 10.00 7.66 12.10
N LEU A 301 9.96 7.09 13.31
CA LEU A 301 8.92 7.39 14.29
C LEU A 301 8.99 8.83 14.79
N THR A 302 10.18 9.37 15.05
CA THR A 302 10.34 10.77 15.47
C THR A 302 9.83 11.73 14.38
N LYS A 303 10.19 11.51 13.11
CA LYS A 303 9.77 12.40 12.01
C LYS A 303 8.28 12.33 11.73
N LEU A 304 7.67 11.15 11.80
CA LEU A 304 6.22 11.02 11.65
C LEU A 304 5.47 11.52 12.88
N GLY A 305 5.97 11.24 14.08
CA GLY A 305 5.38 11.67 15.33
C GLY A 305 5.24 13.19 15.41
N GLN A 306 6.27 13.93 14.99
CA GLN A 306 6.20 15.40 14.87
C GLN A 306 5.01 15.87 14.02
N ARG A 307 4.67 15.16 12.93
CA ARG A 307 3.54 15.51 12.07
C ARG A 307 2.19 15.09 12.65
N ILE A 308 2.15 13.96 13.36
CA ILE A 308 0.92 13.48 14.03
C ILE A 308 0.55 14.41 15.19
N ASP A 309 1.56 14.92 15.91
CA ASP A 309 1.36 15.80 17.06
C ASP A 309 0.78 17.16 16.69
N THR A 310 1.05 17.68 15.47
CA THR A 310 0.48 18.97 15.03
C THR A 310 -1.05 18.97 14.94
N VAL A 311 -1.66 17.79 14.87
CA VAL A 311 -3.12 17.60 14.88
C VAL A 311 -3.60 16.90 16.15
N SER A 312 -2.76 16.86 17.19
CA SER A 312 -3.05 16.20 18.48
C SER A 312 -3.46 14.72 18.33
N GLY A 313 -2.92 14.03 17.32
CA GLY A 313 -3.34 12.66 17.00
C GLY A 313 -3.12 11.66 18.12
N PHE A 314 -2.11 11.87 18.98
CA PHE A 314 -1.83 10.98 20.12
C PHE A 314 -2.86 11.09 21.25
N GLN A 315 -3.74 12.09 21.23
CA GLN A 315 -4.81 12.26 22.21
C GLN A 315 -6.07 11.46 21.85
N LEU A 316 -6.10 10.81 20.67
CA LEU A 316 -7.25 10.09 20.20
C LEU A 316 -7.48 8.78 20.99
N PRO A 317 -8.70 8.51 21.47
CA PRO A 317 -9.01 7.34 22.29
C PRO A 317 -8.72 5.98 21.63
N GLY A 318 -8.84 5.87 20.31
CA GLY A 318 -8.64 4.62 19.58
C GLY A 318 -7.18 4.16 19.51
N GLY A 319 -6.22 5.02 19.90
CA GLY A 319 -4.80 4.68 19.90
C GLY A 319 -4.23 4.55 18.49
N LEU A 320 -3.39 3.53 18.28
CA LEU A 320 -2.66 3.32 17.03
C LEU A 320 -2.78 1.87 16.54
N VAL A 321 -3.23 1.71 15.29
CA VAL A 321 -3.19 0.45 14.56
C VAL A 321 -2.02 0.47 13.59
N VAL A 322 -1.08 -0.47 13.74
CA VAL A 322 0.12 -0.59 12.90
C VAL A 322 0.00 -1.76 11.92
N SER A 323 0.47 -1.57 10.69
CA SER A 323 0.55 -2.58 9.64
C SER A 323 1.80 -2.39 8.78
N GLY A 324 1.90 -3.12 7.66
CA GLY A 324 3.01 -3.02 6.72
C GLY A 324 4.12 -4.03 6.99
N GLY A 325 4.95 -4.29 5.98
CA GLY A 325 5.97 -5.34 6.07
C GLY A 325 7.00 -5.11 7.18
N SER A 326 7.37 -3.86 7.44
CA SER A 326 8.35 -3.54 8.49
C SER A 326 7.75 -3.61 9.89
N ALA A 327 6.42 -3.63 10.03
CA ALA A 327 5.76 -3.83 11.32
C ALA A 327 5.92 -5.27 11.85
N ALA A 328 6.37 -6.20 11.01
CA ALA A 328 6.71 -7.56 11.42
C ALA A 328 8.06 -7.66 12.16
N LEU A 329 8.87 -6.59 12.20
CA LEU A 329 10.10 -6.57 12.99
C LEU A 329 9.78 -6.81 14.47
N ARG A 330 10.59 -7.66 15.13
CA ARG A 330 10.40 -7.99 16.54
C ARG A 330 10.42 -6.72 17.39
N HIS A 331 9.52 -6.64 18.37
CA HIS A 331 9.37 -5.51 19.29
C HIS A 331 8.95 -4.16 18.66
N THR A 332 8.44 -4.14 17.43
CA THR A 332 7.94 -2.89 16.82
C THR A 332 6.81 -2.25 17.64
N GLN A 333 5.88 -3.06 18.17
CA GLN A 333 4.79 -2.56 19.02
C GLN A 333 5.32 -1.93 20.32
N ASP A 334 6.37 -2.49 20.91
CA ASP A 334 6.99 -1.95 22.13
C ASP A 334 7.65 -0.60 21.88
N VAL A 335 8.38 -0.45 20.77
CA VAL A 335 8.97 0.82 20.35
C VAL A 335 7.88 1.86 20.13
N LEU A 336 6.81 1.52 19.40
CA LEU A 336 5.70 2.44 19.16
C LEU A 336 5.01 2.89 20.45
N LYS A 337 4.73 1.94 21.36
CA LYS A 337 4.08 2.22 22.64
C LYS A 337 4.93 3.13 23.52
N SER A 338 6.23 2.85 23.63
CA SER A 338 7.16 3.68 24.40
C SER A 338 7.41 5.06 23.77
N THR A 339 7.42 5.15 22.44
CA THR A 339 7.69 6.41 21.72
C THR A 339 6.49 7.36 21.74
N TYR A 340 5.27 6.84 21.55
CA TYR A 340 4.08 7.66 21.39
C TYR A 340 3.17 7.70 22.62
N GLY A 341 3.39 6.81 23.61
CA GLY A 341 2.58 6.79 24.84
C GLY A 341 1.13 6.38 24.64
N VAL A 342 0.80 5.73 23.50
CA VAL A 342 -0.57 5.28 23.16
C VAL A 342 -0.67 3.76 23.13
N ASN A 343 -1.91 3.24 23.17
CA ASN A 343 -2.16 1.83 22.90
C ASN A 343 -1.84 1.50 21.44
N VAL A 344 -1.13 0.39 21.22
CA VAL A 344 -0.68 -0.04 19.88
C VAL A 344 -1.18 -1.45 19.58
N LYS A 345 -1.85 -1.60 18.44
CA LYS A 345 -2.35 -2.87 17.92
C LYS A 345 -1.72 -3.18 16.57
N LEU A 346 -1.05 -4.32 16.44
CA LEU A 346 -0.62 -4.84 15.14
C LEU A 346 -1.83 -5.45 14.41
N TYR A 347 -2.06 -5.02 13.17
CA TYR A 347 -3.06 -5.62 12.30
C TYR A 347 -2.39 -6.50 11.24
N MET A 348 -2.94 -7.69 11.06
CA MET A 348 -2.69 -8.56 9.91
C MET A 348 -3.98 -9.29 9.53
N PRO A 349 -4.20 -9.61 8.24
CA PRO A 349 -5.34 -10.41 7.81
C PRO A 349 -5.38 -11.78 8.49
N ASN A 350 -6.58 -12.31 8.74
CA ASN A 350 -6.76 -13.62 9.39
C ASN A 350 -6.87 -14.76 8.40
N GLU A 351 -7.10 -14.43 7.14
CA GLU A 351 -7.28 -15.29 5.99
C GLU A 351 -6.04 -16.16 5.77
N ILE A 352 -6.26 -17.43 5.47
CA ILE A 352 -5.17 -18.37 5.19
C ILE A 352 -4.36 -17.86 3.99
N GLY A 353 -3.03 -17.86 4.12
CA GLY A 353 -2.12 -17.32 3.12
C GLY A 353 -1.82 -15.83 3.24
N LEU A 354 -2.56 -15.07 4.06
CA LEU A 354 -2.39 -13.62 4.24
C LEU A 354 -1.98 -13.19 5.65
N ARG A 355 -1.71 -14.12 6.57
CA ARG A 355 -1.37 -13.87 7.99
C ARG A 355 0.01 -13.24 8.18
N HIS A 356 0.22 -12.07 7.58
CA HIS A 356 1.40 -11.25 7.70
C HIS A 356 1.02 -9.78 7.39
N PRO A 357 1.51 -8.79 8.17
CA PRO A 357 1.10 -7.39 8.02
C PRO A 357 1.46 -6.78 6.65
N ALA A 358 2.39 -7.38 5.90
CA ALA A 358 2.71 -6.97 4.53
C ALA A 358 1.56 -7.16 3.52
N TYR A 359 0.56 -8.01 3.80
CA TYR A 359 -0.57 -8.24 2.91
C TYR A 359 -1.75 -7.30 3.14
N VAL A 360 -1.65 -6.42 4.14
CA VAL A 360 -2.73 -5.47 4.47
C VAL A 360 -3.12 -4.60 3.29
N GLY A 361 -2.15 -4.11 2.50
CA GLY A 361 -2.43 -3.31 1.30
C GLY A 361 -3.33 -4.06 0.32
N ALA A 362 -2.87 -5.21 -0.17
CA ALA A 362 -3.64 -6.05 -1.11
C ALA A 362 -5.02 -6.47 -0.55
N TRP A 363 -5.07 -6.86 0.73
CA TRP A 363 -6.32 -7.21 1.42
C TRP A 363 -7.31 -6.04 1.48
N SER A 364 -6.81 -4.84 1.77
CA SER A 364 -7.63 -3.64 1.89
C SER A 364 -8.21 -3.19 0.56
N ILE A 365 -7.46 -3.35 -0.53
CA ILE A 365 -7.95 -3.02 -1.89
C ILE A 365 -9.19 -3.87 -2.22
N VAL A 366 -9.10 -5.18 -1.98
CA VAL A 366 -10.20 -6.11 -2.26
C VAL A 366 -11.41 -5.81 -1.37
N ASN A 367 -11.21 -5.57 -0.08
CA ASN A 367 -12.29 -5.24 0.86
C ASN A 367 -12.96 -3.91 0.53
N TYR A 368 -12.16 -2.90 0.18
CA TYR A 368 -12.67 -1.62 -0.29
C TYR A 368 -13.57 -1.81 -1.50
N ALA A 369 -13.08 -2.51 -2.53
CA ALA A 369 -13.83 -2.78 -3.74
C ALA A 369 -15.12 -3.58 -3.50
N ALA A 370 -15.08 -4.56 -2.61
CA ALA A 370 -16.24 -5.36 -2.22
C ALA A 370 -17.36 -4.54 -1.54
N ARG A 371 -17.01 -3.38 -0.98
CA ARG A 371 -17.91 -2.50 -0.21
C ARG A 371 -18.27 -1.20 -0.94
N GLN A 372 -17.81 -1.02 -2.18
CA GLN A 372 -18.11 0.19 -2.94
C GLN A 372 -19.61 0.34 -3.18
N THR A 373 -20.13 1.52 -2.86
CA THR A 373 -21.50 1.92 -3.19
C THR A 373 -21.59 2.36 -4.65
N GLN A 374 -22.80 2.47 -5.18
CA GLN A 374 -23.02 2.97 -6.54
C GLN A 374 -22.51 4.42 -6.68
N VAL A 375 -22.79 5.26 -5.68
CA VAL A 375 -22.23 6.63 -5.58
C VAL A 375 -20.70 6.62 -5.65
N ALA A 376 -20.03 5.73 -4.91
CA ALA A 376 -18.57 5.64 -4.94
C ALA A 376 -18.06 5.29 -6.34
N LEU A 377 -18.70 4.35 -7.04
CA LEU A 377 -18.35 4.00 -8.42
C LEU A 377 -18.54 5.17 -9.39
N VAL A 378 -19.61 5.95 -9.22
CA VAL A 378 -19.88 7.15 -10.02
C VAL A 378 -18.83 8.23 -9.79
N VAL A 379 -18.40 8.44 -8.54
CA VAL A 379 -17.29 9.34 -8.20
C VAL A 379 -16.00 8.89 -8.90
N LYS A 380 -15.67 7.59 -8.85
CA LYS A 380 -14.49 7.03 -9.53
C LYS A 380 -14.56 7.19 -11.05
N GLN A 381 -15.73 6.95 -11.64
CA GLN A 381 -15.95 7.19 -13.06
C GLN A 381 -15.72 8.66 -13.41
N ALA A 382 -16.27 9.58 -12.62
CA ALA A 382 -16.07 11.00 -12.84
C ALA A 382 -14.57 11.37 -12.79
N LEU A 383 -13.82 10.88 -11.80
CA LEU A 383 -12.40 11.21 -11.68
C LEU A 383 -11.52 10.65 -12.80
N TYR A 384 -11.74 9.40 -13.21
CA TYR A 384 -10.78 8.69 -14.08
C TYR A 384 -11.31 8.39 -15.48
N GLY A 385 -12.60 8.60 -15.76
CA GLY A 385 -13.25 8.16 -17.00
C GLY A 385 -13.31 6.64 -17.16
N LEU A 386 -13.13 5.87 -16.08
CA LEU A 386 -13.13 4.41 -16.11
C LEU A 386 -14.55 3.87 -16.25
N PRO A 387 -14.77 2.77 -16.99
CA PRO A 387 -16.12 2.23 -17.21
C PRO A 387 -16.74 1.73 -15.90
N ILE A 388 -17.99 2.12 -15.61
CA ILE A 388 -18.73 1.54 -14.50
C ILE A 388 -19.01 0.07 -14.81
N SER A 389 -18.44 -0.82 -14.01
CA SER A 389 -18.93 -2.19 -13.89
C SER A 389 -19.56 -2.33 -12.52
N PHE A 390 -20.88 -2.10 -12.45
CA PHE A 390 -21.63 -2.55 -11.29
C PHE A 390 -21.42 -4.06 -11.17
N MET A 391 -21.24 -4.60 -9.96
CA MET A 391 -21.43 -6.03 -9.77
C MET A 391 -22.90 -6.32 -10.08
N THR A 392 -23.17 -6.62 -11.34
CA THR A 392 -24.53 -6.81 -11.83
C THR A 392 -25.09 -8.08 -11.22
N ASN A 393 -26.35 -8.02 -10.79
CA ASN A 393 -27.13 -9.23 -10.71
C ASN A 393 -27.38 -9.70 -12.15
N GLY A 394 -26.59 -10.68 -12.58
CA GLY A 394 -26.43 -11.04 -13.98
C GLY A 394 -27.71 -11.44 -14.69
N SER A 395 -27.79 -11.05 -15.96
CA SER A 395 -28.46 -11.81 -17.00
C SER A 395 -27.82 -11.52 -18.36
N GLN A 396 -27.39 -12.61 -19.01
CA GLN A 396 -27.14 -12.81 -20.44
C GLN A 396 -25.82 -12.29 -21.07
N ASN A 397 -24.87 -13.19 -21.31
CA ASN A 397 -24.70 -13.89 -22.60
C ASN A 397 -23.35 -14.63 -22.66
N LEU A 398 -23.39 -15.96 -22.51
CA LEU A 398 -22.28 -16.86 -22.87
C LEU A 398 -22.64 -17.55 -24.18
N ARG A 399 -21.90 -17.23 -25.26
CA ARG A 399 -21.83 -18.08 -26.46
C ARG A 399 -20.44 -18.70 -26.57
N GLN A 400 -20.48 -20.00 -26.84
CA GLN A 400 -19.42 -20.99 -26.79
C GLN A 400 -18.36 -20.80 -27.89
N GLY A 401 -17.14 -21.23 -27.58
CA GLY A 401 -16.07 -21.50 -28.54
C GLY A 401 -15.08 -22.51 -27.97
N ASN A 402 -15.26 -23.79 -28.33
CA ASN A 402 -14.37 -24.91 -28.02
C ASN A 402 -13.01 -24.76 -28.72
N HIS A 403 -11.89 -25.07 -28.04
CA HIS A 403 -10.76 -25.82 -28.62
C HIS A 403 -9.88 -26.50 -27.55
N ARG A 404 -9.52 -27.76 -27.82
CA ARG A 404 -8.67 -28.65 -27.01
C ARG A 404 -7.18 -28.40 -27.30
N PRO A 405 -6.29 -28.59 -26.32
CA PRO A 405 -4.84 -28.41 -26.49
C PRO A 405 -4.13 -29.68 -27.01
N GLN A 406 -3.08 -29.49 -27.82
CA GLN A 406 -2.15 -30.55 -28.22
C GLN A 406 -0.80 -30.39 -27.49
N THR A 407 -0.35 -31.50 -26.91
CA THR A 407 0.94 -31.77 -26.30
C THR A 407 2.06 -31.98 -27.32
N VAL A 408 3.27 -31.46 -27.07
CA VAL A 408 4.51 -31.97 -27.66
C VAL A 408 5.61 -32.11 -26.59
N LYS A 409 6.34 -33.21 -26.70
CA LYS A 409 7.32 -33.78 -25.74
C LYS A 409 8.69 -33.09 -25.76
N LYS A 410 9.37 -33.21 -24.62
CA LYS A 410 10.80 -32.93 -24.33
C LYS A 410 11.77 -33.77 -25.16
N GLN A 411 12.97 -33.22 -25.38
CA GLN A 411 14.24 -33.97 -25.45
C GLN A 411 15.38 -33.17 -24.79
N ASN A 412 16.15 -33.84 -23.93
CA ASN A 412 17.38 -33.39 -23.27
C ASN A 412 18.61 -33.92 -24.03
N THR A 413 19.76 -33.23 -23.96
CA THR A 413 21.07 -33.77 -23.49
C THR A 413 22.15 -32.66 -23.41
N PRO A 414 23.27 -32.84 -22.68
CA PRO A 414 23.96 -31.81 -21.90
C PRO A 414 25.34 -31.41 -22.44
N GLN A 415 25.87 -30.27 -21.99
CA GLN A 415 27.31 -29.97 -22.04
C GLN A 415 27.78 -29.28 -20.75
N ASN A 416 28.92 -29.78 -20.25
CA ASN A 416 29.70 -29.39 -19.07
C ASN A 416 30.68 -28.24 -19.37
N PHE A 417 31.44 -27.84 -18.33
CA PHE A 417 32.66 -26.98 -18.28
C PHE A 417 32.40 -25.52 -17.91
N GLU A 418 33.15 -24.83 -17.03
CA GLU A 418 34.15 -25.13 -15.99
C GLU A 418 34.35 -23.79 -15.22
N GLU A 419 34.66 -23.84 -13.93
CA GLU A 419 34.95 -22.66 -13.07
C GLU A 419 36.38 -22.13 -13.26
N PRO A 420 36.63 -20.84 -12.96
CA PRO A 420 37.95 -20.46 -12.43
C PRO A 420 37.91 -19.64 -11.12
N ALA A 421 39.06 -19.76 -10.45
CA ALA A 421 39.41 -19.42 -9.07
C ALA A 421 39.40 -17.93 -8.66
N ARG A 422 39.34 -17.74 -7.34
CA ARG A 422 39.54 -16.48 -6.61
C ARG A 422 41.04 -16.20 -6.37
N GLU A 423 41.41 -14.93 -6.40
CA GLU A 423 42.66 -14.40 -5.82
C GLU A 423 42.36 -13.37 -4.71
N SER A 424 43.30 -13.26 -3.76
CA SER A 424 43.20 -12.60 -2.45
C SER A 424 43.83 -11.20 -2.34
N GLU A 425 43.40 -10.49 -1.29
CA GLU A 425 43.51 -9.07 -0.88
C GLU A 425 44.92 -8.40 -0.77
N PRO A 426 44.97 -7.09 -0.41
CA PRO A 426 45.36 -6.78 0.98
C PRO A 426 44.55 -5.70 1.72
N VAL A 427 44.65 -5.81 3.05
CA VAL A 427 43.96 -5.13 4.15
C VAL A 427 44.38 -3.66 4.34
N ARG A 428 43.41 -2.76 4.57
CA ARG A 428 43.61 -1.41 5.15
C ARG A 428 42.92 -1.30 6.52
N ASN A 429 43.63 -0.68 7.46
CA ASN A 429 43.22 -0.37 8.84
C ASN A 429 41.78 0.15 8.96
N ARG A 430 40.98 -0.44 9.85
CA ARG A 430 39.59 -0.08 10.14
C ARG A 430 39.45 0.63 11.49
N MET A 431 38.58 1.64 11.53
CA MET A 431 38.12 2.30 12.76
C MET A 431 37.29 1.36 13.66
N SER A 432 37.27 1.63 14.96
CA SER A 432 36.49 0.87 15.94
C SER A 432 34.97 1.00 15.73
N PHE A 433 34.20 -0.02 16.11
CA PHE A 433 32.73 -0.07 15.95
C PHE A 433 32.03 1.16 16.52
N GLY A 434 32.37 1.56 17.75
CA GLY A 434 31.80 2.76 18.39
C GLY A 434 32.06 4.06 17.63
N GLN A 435 33.19 4.18 16.91
CA GLN A 435 33.48 5.35 16.08
C GLN A 435 32.68 5.35 14.77
N ARG A 436 32.43 4.17 14.18
CA ARG A 436 31.60 4.04 12.97
C ARG A 436 30.14 4.37 13.27
N VAL A 437 29.63 3.87 14.40
CA VAL A 437 28.27 4.12 14.88
C VAL A 437 28.07 5.60 15.21
N ASN A 438 28.98 6.25 15.96
CA ASN A 438 28.85 7.68 16.28
C ASN A 438 28.95 8.62 15.07
N THR A 439 29.80 8.29 14.10
CA THR A 439 29.92 9.11 12.88
C THR A 439 28.67 8.98 12.02
N TRP A 440 28.15 7.77 11.88
CA TRP A 440 26.89 7.49 11.19
C TRP A 440 25.67 8.14 11.88
N PHE A 441 25.57 8.08 13.22
CA PHE A 441 24.49 8.74 13.96
C PHE A 441 24.44 10.26 13.72
N LYS A 442 25.60 10.93 13.63
CA LYS A 442 25.66 12.37 13.33
C LYS A 442 25.19 12.71 11.91
N GLU A 443 25.41 11.83 10.94
CA GLU A 443 24.91 12.00 9.57
C GLU A 443 23.42 11.66 9.41
N LEU A 444 22.83 10.92 10.37
CA LEU A 444 21.44 10.47 10.32
C LEU A 444 20.45 11.45 11.00
N PHE A 445 20.94 12.27 11.93
CA PHE A 445 20.14 13.24 12.69
C PHE A 445 20.26 14.70 12.22
N ASN A 446 21.18 14.98 11.28
CA ASN A 446 21.17 16.19 10.45
C ASN A 446 20.37 15.94 9.16
#